data_AF-A0A502D638-F1
#
_entry.id   AF-A0A502D638-F1
#
_cell.length_a   1.000
_cell.length_b   1.000
_cell.length_c   1.000
_cell.angle_alpha   90.00
_cell.angle_beta   90.00
_cell.angle_gamma   90.00
#
_symmetry.space_group_name_H-M   'P 1'
#
loop_
_entity.id
_entity.type
_entity.pdbx_description
1 polymer ?
#
loop_
_entity_poly.entity_id
_entity_poly.type
_entity_poly.pdbx_seq_one_letter_code
_entity_poly.pdbx_strand_id
1 'polypeptide(L)'
;MSRSQFVLRGILVTASLTLLVLTLAASPHPIIVAAVVLLALTVYAAIEPDSVFVTVLLGGHVLHWLSAVPVPADTAAWVGLLVAAWAGLVLHLTASLAASLPGQVPVPRLSLRRWTRRGALVAAVTVPVWAVAMLSGQEAVKGEVSLTYAAIAAVALLTFSVWLLSREDRPRP
;
A
#
# COMPACT_ATOMS: atom_id res chain seq x y z
N MET A 1 -24.28 -7.83 -9.57
CA MET A 1 -23.13 -7.51 -8.71
C MET A 1 -23.64 -7.16 -7.32
N SER A 2 -23.10 -7.75 -6.25
CA SER A 2 -23.60 -7.47 -4.88
C SER A 2 -23.19 -6.08 -4.40
N ARG A 3 -23.98 -5.44 -3.51
CA ARG A 3 -23.67 -4.11 -2.96
C ARG A 3 -22.29 -4.08 -2.28
N SER A 4 -21.91 -5.14 -1.58
CA SER A 4 -20.59 -5.27 -0.95
C SER A 4 -19.45 -5.28 -1.96
N GLN A 5 -19.63 -5.94 -3.11
CA GLN A 5 -18.63 -5.95 -4.17
C GLN A 5 -18.51 -4.57 -4.81
N PHE A 6 -19.63 -3.87 -5.02
CA PHE A 6 -19.61 -2.51 -5.54
C PHE A 6 -18.84 -1.56 -4.63
N VAL A 7 -19.07 -1.63 -3.31
CA VAL A 7 -18.32 -0.84 -2.32
C VAL A 7 -16.83 -1.20 -2.35
N LEU A 8 -16.48 -2.49 -2.40
CA LEU A 8 -15.08 -2.93 -2.45
C LEU A 8 -14.34 -2.35 -3.66
N ARG A 9 -14.96 -2.42 -4.85
CA ARG A 9 -14.38 -1.85 -6.08
C ARG A 9 -14.32 -0.33 -6.03
N GLY A 10 -15.31 0.32 -5.42
CA GLY A 10 -15.29 1.75 -5.15
C GLY A 10 -14.08 2.15 -4.30
N ILE A 11 -13.80 1.42 -3.21
CA ILE A 11 -12.64 1.69 -2.35
C ILE A 11 -11.32 1.45 -3.11
N LEU A 12 -11.23 0.40 -3.94
CA LEU A 12 -10.08 0.15 -4.81
C LEU A 12 -9.79 1.35 -5.72
N VAL A 13 -10.81 1.81 -6.45
CA VAL A 13 -10.69 2.98 -7.34
C VAL A 13 -10.28 4.22 -6.53
N THR A 14 -10.93 4.48 -5.40
CA THR A 14 -10.66 5.65 -4.58
C THR A 14 -9.22 5.64 -4.08
N ALA A 15 -8.73 4.51 -3.56
CA ALA A 15 -7.36 4.36 -3.08
C ALA A 15 -6.32 4.54 -4.21
N SER A 16 -6.59 3.98 -5.39
CA SER A 16 -5.75 4.13 -6.58
C SER A 16 -5.67 5.60 -7.04
N LEU A 17 -6.82 6.29 -7.08
CA LEU A 17 -6.87 7.70 -7.45
C LEU A 17 -6.19 8.58 -6.40
N THR A 18 -6.38 8.29 -5.12
CA THR A 18 -5.68 8.99 -4.03
C THR A 18 -4.17 8.87 -4.18
N LEU A 19 -3.65 7.66 -4.43
CA LEU A 19 -2.23 7.45 -4.73
C LEU A 19 -1.78 8.31 -5.91
N LEU A 20 -2.53 8.27 -7.01
CA LEU A 20 -2.20 8.99 -8.24
C LEU A 20 -2.14 10.51 -8.02
N VAL A 21 -3.13 11.05 -7.31
CA VAL A 21 -3.17 12.47 -6.93
C VAL A 21 -2.00 12.84 -6.03
N LEU A 22 -1.68 12.02 -5.03
CA LEU A 22 -0.54 12.27 -4.14
C LEU A 22 0.78 12.22 -4.90
N THR A 23 0.98 11.26 -5.81
CA THR A 23 2.17 11.18 -6.66
C THR A 23 2.32 12.43 -7.51
N LEU A 24 1.24 12.88 -8.17
CA LEU A 24 1.27 14.09 -9.00
C LEU A 24 1.51 15.36 -8.17
N ALA A 25 0.92 15.46 -6.99
CA ALA A 25 1.08 16.61 -6.10
C ALA A 25 2.48 16.69 -5.48
N ALA A 26 3.10 15.54 -5.19
CA ALA A 26 4.44 15.45 -4.60
C ALA A 26 5.58 15.49 -5.64
N SER A 27 5.26 15.42 -6.93
CA SER A 27 6.23 15.34 -8.02
C SER A 27 6.56 16.72 -8.61
N PRO A 28 7.83 17.15 -8.62
CA PRO A 28 8.27 18.36 -9.34
C PRO A 28 8.09 18.25 -10.86
N HIS A 29 8.22 17.04 -11.42
CA HIS A 29 8.17 16.76 -12.86
C HIS A 29 7.24 15.57 -13.14
N PRO A 30 5.90 15.76 -13.12
CA PRO A 30 4.94 14.66 -13.18
C PRO A 30 5.02 13.90 -14.49
N ILE A 31 5.07 12.56 -14.41
CA ILE A 31 5.08 11.67 -15.57
C ILE A 31 3.63 11.41 -16.00
N ILE A 32 3.02 12.38 -16.70
CA ILE A 32 1.59 12.36 -17.06
C ILE A 32 1.19 11.09 -17.82
N VAL A 33 2.06 10.59 -18.70
CA VAL A 33 1.80 9.35 -19.46
C VAL A 33 1.60 8.16 -18.52
N ALA A 34 2.42 8.02 -17.47
CA ALA A 34 2.27 6.96 -16.48
C ALA A 34 0.96 7.12 -15.70
N ALA A 35 0.59 8.35 -15.33
CA ALA A 35 -0.68 8.62 -14.66
C ALA A 35 -1.90 8.22 -15.51
N VAL A 36 -1.90 8.52 -16.81
CA VAL A 36 -2.98 8.11 -17.72
C VAL A 36 -3.08 6.59 -17.83
N VAL A 37 -1.95 5.90 -17.95
CA VAL A 37 -1.91 4.42 -17.99
C VAL A 37 -2.44 3.82 -16.68
N LEU A 38 -2.02 4.34 -15.53
CA LEU A 38 -2.48 3.88 -14.22
C LEU A 38 -3.97 4.15 -14.00
N LEU A 39 -4.50 5.27 -14.51
CA LEU A 39 -5.93 5.56 -14.49
C LEU A 39 -6.71 4.51 -15.30
N ALA A 40 -6.25 4.19 -16.52
CA ALA A 40 -6.87 3.15 -17.35
C ALA A 40 -6.82 1.77 -16.66
N LEU A 41 -5.67 1.40 -16.08
CA LEU A 41 -5.52 0.16 -15.31
C LEU A 41 -6.41 0.14 -14.07
N THR A 42 -6.64 1.28 -13.42
CA THR A 42 -7.57 1.40 -12.27
C THR A 42 -8.99 1.08 -12.68
N VAL A 43 -9.45 1.66 -13.79
CA VAL A 43 -10.78 1.36 -14.35
C VAL A 43 -10.89 -0.11 -14.73
N TYR A 44 -9.86 -0.66 -15.38
CA TYR A 44 -9.82 -2.07 -15.76
C TYR A 44 -9.87 -2.99 -14.54
N ALA A 45 -9.05 -2.76 -13.50
CA ALA A 45 -9.04 -3.55 -12.27
C ALA A 45 -10.37 -3.45 -11.49
N ALA A 46 -11.11 -2.34 -11.63
CA ALA A 46 -12.44 -2.20 -11.09
C ALA A 46 -13.52 -2.98 -11.88
N ILE A 47 -13.21 -3.44 -13.09
CA ILE A 47 -14.10 -4.31 -13.88
C ILE A 47 -13.70 -5.76 -13.67
N GLU A 48 -12.40 -6.07 -13.81
CA GLU A 48 -11.81 -7.41 -13.77
C GLU A 48 -10.74 -7.53 -12.65
N PRO A 49 -11.16 -7.68 -11.39
CA PRO A 49 -10.25 -7.66 -10.25
C PRO A 49 -9.40 -8.93 -10.09
N ASP A 50 -9.69 -10.03 -10.80
CA ASP A 50 -8.91 -11.27 -10.74
C ASP A 50 -7.72 -11.27 -11.73
N SER A 51 -7.63 -10.23 -12.56
CA SER A 51 -6.67 -10.18 -13.65
C SER A 51 -5.24 -9.88 -13.20
N VAL A 52 -4.27 -10.40 -13.94
CA VAL A 52 -2.83 -10.09 -13.77
C VAL A 52 -2.56 -8.57 -13.83
N PHE A 53 -3.40 -7.82 -14.54
CA PHE A 53 -3.29 -6.36 -14.63
C PHE A 53 -3.46 -5.64 -13.28
N VAL A 54 -4.06 -6.27 -12.27
CA VAL A 54 -4.11 -5.72 -10.90
C VAL A 54 -2.72 -5.69 -10.26
N THR A 55 -1.90 -6.72 -10.50
CA THR A 55 -0.51 -6.74 -10.07
C THR A 55 0.30 -5.67 -10.82
N VAL A 56 0.05 -5.51 -12.11
CA VAL A 56 0.67 -4.45 -12.93
C VAL A 56 0.28 -3.07 -12.41
N LEU A 57 -0.98 -2.85 -12.02
CA LEU A 57 -1.45 -1.60 -11.41
C LEU A 57 -0.70 -1.30 -10.11
N LEU A 58 -0.60 -2.27 -9.19
CA LEU A 58 0.11 -2.12 -7.93
C LEU A 58 1.59 -1.79 -8.14
N GLY A 59 2.28 -2.59 -8.96
CA GLY A 59 3.69 -2.37 -9.28
C GLY A 59 3.90 -1.05 -10.01
N GLY A 60 2.98 -0.68 -10.90
CA GLY A 60 3.02 0.58 -11.64
C GLY A 60 2.89 1.80 -10.74
N HIS A 61 2.02 1.78 -9.71
CA HIS A 61 1.96 2.85 -8.70
C HIS A 61 3.27 3.02 -7.94
N VAL A 62 3.88 1.90 -7.53
CA VAL A 62 5.18 1.93 -6.84
C VAL A 62 6.26 2.50 -7.76
N LEU A 63 6.36 2.03 -9.00
CA LEU A 63 7.34 2.53 -9.96
C LEU A 63 7.11 4.00 -10.32
N HIS A 64 5.86 4.42 -10.49
CA HIS A 64 5.51 5.81 -10.77
C HIS A 64 5.89 6.72 -9.59
N TRP A 65 5.62 6.30 -8.35
CA TRP A 65 6.06 7.04 -7.17
C TRP A 65 7.59 7.17 -7.13
N LEU A 66 8.31 6.05 -7.23
CA LEU A 66 9.78 6.02 -7.13
C LEU A 66 10.49 6.80 -8.24
N SER A 67 9.86 6.92 -9.42
CA SER A 67 10.43 7.66 -10.54
C SER A 67 10.08 9.14 -10.55
N ALA A 68 8.93 9.53 -9.99
CA ALA A 68 8.43 10.91 -10.04
C ALA A 68 8.63 11.71 -8.76
N VAL A 69 8.62 11.06 -7.59
CA VAL A 69 8.61 11.73 -6.29
C VAL A 69 10.01 11.69 -5.65
N PRO A 70 10.61 12.86 -5.35
CA PRO A 70 11.90 12.92 -4.68
C PRO A 70 11.80 12.42 -3.23
N VAL A 71 12.97 12.10 -2.64
CA VAL A 71 13.05 11.76 -1.21
C VAL A 71 12.53 12.95 -0.38
N PRO A 72 11.63 12.71 0.60
CA PRO A 72 11.05 13.80 1.40
C PRO A 72 12.11 14.62 2.16
N ALA A 73 12.12 15.94 1.93
CA ALA A 73 13.03 16.87 2.59
C ALA A 73 12.48 17.40 3.92
N ASP A 74 11.16 17.54 4.03
CA ASP A 74 10.50 18.13 5.20
C ASP A 74 9.43 17.21 5.80
N THR A 75 8.96 17.57 6.99
CA THR A 75 7.95 16.79 7.72
C THR A 75 6.65 16.64 6.94
N ALA A 76 6.23 17.66 6.18
CA ALA A 76 4.99 17.60 5.41
C ALA A 76 5.09 16.56 4.27
N ALA A 77 6.21 16.50 3.57
CA ALA A 77 6.50 15.50 2.56
C ALA A 77 6.59 14.09 3.16
N TRP A 78 7.16 13.94 4.36
CA TRP A 78 7.19 12.67 5.10
C TRP A 78 5.78 12.20 5.47
N VAL A 79 4.90 13.11 5.91
CA VAL A 79 3.49 12.80 6.18
C VAL A 79 2.76 12.43 4.89
N GLY A 80 2.99 13.15 3.79
CA GLY A 80 2.41 12.85 2.49
C GLY A 80 2.79 11.45 2.00
N LEU A 81 4.03 11.05 2.18
CA LEU A 81 4.52 9.71 1.84
C LEU A 81 3.90 8.61 2.74
N LEU A 82 3.67 8.87 4.04
CA LEU A 82 2.93 7.94 4.90
C LEU A 82 1.49 7.74 4.42
N VAL A 83 0.81 8.84 4.06
CA VAL A 83 -0.56 8.79 3.54
C VAL A 83 -0.61 8.03 2.21
N ALA A 84 0.38 8.24 1.33
CA ALA A 84 0.51 7.47 0.11
C ALA A 84 0.75 5.97 0.38
N ALA A 85 1.61 5.63 1.33
CA ALA A 85 1.85 4.24 1.73
C ALA A 85 0.58 3.57 2.26
N TRP A 86 -0.23 4.28 3.06
CA TRP A 86 -1.54 3.78 3.51
C TRP A 86 -2.54 3.64 2.36
N ALA A 87 -2.59 4.59 1.42
CA ALA A 87 -3.42 4.45 0.22
C ALA A 87 -3.00 3.22 -0.61
N GLY A 88 -1.69 2.97 -0.75
CA GLY A 88 -1.16 1.75 -1.37
C GLY A 88 -1.50 0.47 -0.62
N LEU A 89 -1.45 0.49 0.72
CA LEU A 89 -1.92 -0.62 1.54
C LEU A 89 -3.41 -0.89 1.31
N VAL A 90 -4.26 0.14 1.32
CA VAL A 90 -5.71 0.00 1.04
C VAL A 90 -5.94 -0.53 -0.37
N LEU A 91 -5.18 -0.07 -1.37
CA LEU A 91 -5.27 -0.56 -2.74
C LEU A 91 -4.90 -2.06 -2.82
N HIS A 92 -3.75 -2.45 -2.27
CA HIS A 92 -3.31 -3.84 -2.22
C HIS A 92 -4.31 -4.73 -1.50
N LEU A 93 -4.87 -4.20 -0.40
CA LEU A 93 -5.87 -4.89 0.36
C LEU A 93 -7.16 -5.07 -0.50
N THR A 94 -7.78 -4.00 -0.95
CA THR A 94 -9.01 -4.14 -1.76
C THR A 94 -8.84 -5.03 -3.00
N ALA A 95 -7.69 -4.95 -3.67
CA ALA A 95 -7.30 -5.85 -4.77
C ALA A 95 -7.23 -7.33 -4.35
N SER A 96 -6.47 -7.66 -3.31
CA SER A 96 -6.31 -9.06 -2.87
C SER A 96 -7.60 -9.67 -2.34
N LEU A 97 -8.46 -8.87 -1.68
CA LEU A 97 -9.78 -9.32 -1.27
C LEU A 97 -10.69 -9.57 -2.47
N ALA A 98 -10.65 -8.70 -3.48
CA ALA A 98 -11.45 -8.84 -4.70
C ALA A 98 -11.02 -10.06 -5.54
N ALA A 99 -9.72 -10.37 -5.60
CA ALA A 99 -9.20 -11.57 -6.25
C ALA A 99 -9.52 -12.86 -5.49
N SER A 100 -9.70 -12.81 -4.17
CA SER A 100 -9.95 -13.98 -3.34
C SER A 100 -11.42 -14.43 -3.31
N LEU A 101 -12.34 -13.62 -3.84
CA LEU A 101 -13.78 -13.86 -3.75
C LEU A 101 -14.42 -13.86 -5.15
N PRO A 102 -15.27 -14.85 -5.49
CA PRO A 102 -16.03 -14.81 -6.73
C PRO A 102 -16.91 -13.55 -6.78
N GLY A 103 -16.92 -12.84 -7.92
CA GLY A 103 -17.62 -11.54 -8.04
C GLY A 103 -19.13 -11.57 -7.81
N GLN A 104 -19.74 -12.76 -7.82
CA GLN A 104 -21.18 -12.94 -7.56
C GLN A 104 -21.52 -13.12 -6.07
N VAL A 105 -20.53 -13.46 -5.23
CA VAL A 105 -20.75 -13.78 -3.82
C VAL A 105 -20.58 -12.51 -2.96
N PRO A 106 -21.50 -12.22 -2.04
CA PRO A 106 -21.35 -11.12 -1.10
C PRO A 106 -20.16 -11.35 -0.15
N VAL A 107 -19.48 -10.28 0.24
CA VAL A 107 -18.30 -10.36 1.10
C VAL A 107 -18.74 -10.71 2.53
N PRO A 108 -18.24 -11.82 3.13
CA PRO A 108 -18.61 -12.18 4.50
C PRO A 108 -18.15 -11.12 5.50
N ARG A 109 -19.08 -10.61 6.33
CA ARG A 109 -18.80 -9.53 7.30
C ARG A 109 -17.69 -9.91 8.29
N LEU A 110 -17.65 -11.16 8.73
CA LEU A 110 -16.61 -11.64 9.67
C LEU A 110 -15.22 -11.64 9.03
N SER A 111 -15.11 -12.07 7.77
CA SER A 111 -13.86 -12.00 7.01
C SER A 111 -13.41 -10.54 6.88
N LEU A 112 -14.30 -9.64 6.44
CA LEU A 112 -14.00 -8.22 6.32
C LEU A 112 -13.52 -7.61 7.65
N ARG A 113 -14.16 -7.94 8.78
CA ARG A 113 -13.74 -7.45 10.11
C ARG A 113 -12.35 -7.94 10.53
N ARG A 114 -12.04 -9.21 10.31
CA ARG A 114 -10.70 -9.76 10.59
C ARG A 114 -9.65 -9.09 9.71
N TRP A 115 -10.01 -8.87 8.46
CA TRP A 115 -9.12 -8.33 7.46
C TRP A 115 -8.80 -6.85 7.67
N THR A 116 -9.82 -6.05 7.93
CA THR A 116 -9.67 -4.64 8.34
C THR A 116 -8.88 -4.51 9.63
N ARG A 117 -9.10 -5.36 10.63
CA ARG A 117 -8.31 -5.37 11.87
C ARG A 117 -6.83 -5.67 11.61
N ARG A 118 -6.51 -6.66 10.76
CA ARG A 118 -5.13 -7.00 10.39
C ARG A 118 -4.48 -5.87 9.58
N GLY A 119 -5.19 -5.29 8.61
CA GLY A 119 -4.72 -4.13 7.85
C GLY A 119 -4.47 -2.91 8.73
N ALA A 120 -5.37 -2.61 9.67
CA ALA A 120 -5.21 -1.53 10.64
C ALA A 120 -4.02 -1.77 11.58
N LEU A 121 -3.79 -3.01 12.00
CA LEU A 121 -2.61 -3.36 12.79
C LEU A 121 -1.33 -3.11 12.00
N VAL A 122 -1.26 -3.54 10.73
CA VAL A 122 -0.11 -3.27 9.86
C VAL A 122 0.08 -1.76 9.72
N ALA A 123 -0.97 -1.00 9.42
CA ALA A 123 -0.91 0.44 9.28
C ALA A 123 -0.45 1.15 10.57
N ALA A 124 -0.86 0.67 11.74
CA ALA A 124 -0.46 1.22 13.03
C ALA A 124 1.01 0.90 13.36
N VAL A 125 1.44 -0.33 13.08
CA VAL A 125 2.82 -0.79 13.32
C VAL A 125 3.81 -0.14 12.35
N THR A 126 3.37 0.28 11.15
CA THR A 126 4.24 1.03 10.24
C THR A 126 4.52 2.46 10.73
N VAL A 127 3.67 3.07 11.56
CA VAL A 127 3.88 4.43 12.09
C VAL A 127 5.18 4.58 12.90
N PRO A 128 5.51 3.75 13.90
CA PRO A 128 6.77 3.90 14.63
C PRO A 128 7.99 3.67 13.73
N VAL A 129 7.93 2.71 12.81
CA VAL A 129 8.99 2.50 11.80
C VAL A 129 9.15 3.74 10.93
N TRP A 130 8.03 4.34 10.53
CA TRP A 130 7.97 5.58 9.77
C TRP A 130 8.59 6.76 10.52
N ALA A 131 8.25 6.90 11.81
CA ALA A 131 8.77 7.97 12.66
C ALA A 131 10.29 7.86 12.81
N VAL A 132 10.81 6.65 13.03
CA VAL A 132 12.26 6.42 13.09
C VAL A 132 12.92 6.74 11.74
N ALA A 133 12.37 6.26 10.63
CA ALA A 133 12.90 6.55 9.29
C ALA A 133 12.90 8.05 8.97
N MET A 134 11.85 8.77 9.35
CA MET A 134 11.76 10.22 9.22
C MET A 134 12.84 10.92 10.05
N LEU A 135 12.97 10.59 11.34
CA LEU A 135 13.98 11.21 12.21
C LEU A 135 15.40 10.96 11.69
N SER A 136 15.72 9.72 11.32
CA SER A 136 17.01 9.38 10.72
C SER A 136 17.24 10.06 9.36
N GLY A 137 16.19 10.24 8.56
CA GLY A 137 16.25 10.93 7.28
C GLY A 137 16.51 12.44 7.42
N GLN A 138 16.00 13.06 8.50
CA GLN A 138 16.26 14.46 8.83
C GLN A 138 17.67 14.66 9.41
N GLU A 139 18.20 13.65 10.10
CA GLU A 139 19.55 13.66 10.68
C GLU A 139 20.66 13.34 9.67
N ALA A 140 20.36 13.15 8.37
CA ALA A 140 21.30 12.66 7.37
C ALA A 140 22.62 13.46 7.28
N VAL A 141 23.58 13.07 8.12
CA VAL A 141 25.01 13.27 7.95
C VAL A 141 25.40 12.36 6.79
N LYS A 142 25.89 12.94 5.69
CA LYS A 142 26.37 12.17 4.53
C LYS A 142 27.45 11.16 4.97
N GLY A 143 27.14 9.86 5.01
CA GLY A 143 28.15 8.80 5.14
C GLY A 143 27.83 7.59 6.03
N GLU A 144 26.74 7.56 6.79
CA GLU A 144 26.51 6.47 7.75
C GLU A 144 25.72 5.28 7.18
N VAL A 145 26.47 4.29 6.68
CA VAL A 145 25.97 3.00 6.16
C VAL A 145 25.24 2.17 7.24
N SER A 146 25.50 2.45 8.52
CA SER A 146 24.93 1.76 9.69
C SER A 146 23.41 1.89 9.78
N LEU A 147 22.85 3.06 9.45
CA LEU A 147 21.40 3.31 9.52
C LEU A 147 20.63 2.51 8.46
N THR A 148 21.22 2.32 7.28
CA THR A 148 20.62 1.50 6.21
C THR A 148 20.53 0.04 6.61
N TYR A 149 21.58 -0.51 7.25
CA TYR A 149 21.55 -1.88 7.77
C TYR A 149 20.60 -2.05 8.96
N ALA A 150 20.49 -1.04 9.82
CA ALA A 150 19.52 -1.05 10.93
C ALA A 150 18.07 -1.06 10.40
N ALA A 151 17.76 -0.27 9.36
CA ALA A 151 16.46 -0.27 8.72
C ALA A 151 16.13 -1.62 8.07
N ILE A 152 17.10 -2.24 7.37
CA ILE A 152 16.94 -3.58 6.78
C ILE A 152 16.69 -4.64 7.88
N ALA A 153 17.44 -4.58 8.97
CA ALA A 153 17.28 -5.50 10.11
C ALA A 153 15.91 -5.33 10.78
N ALA A 154 15.43 -4.09 10.95
CA ALA A 154 14.11 -3.80 11.51
C ALA A 154 12.98 -4.37 10.63
N VAL A 155 13.08 -4.20 9.31
CA VAL A 155 12.11 -4.79 8.35
C VAL A 155 12.15 -6.31 8.40
N ALA A 156 13.33 -6.93 8.46
CA ALA A 156 13.47 -8.37 8.57
C ALA A 156 12.84 -8.92 9.86
N LEU A 157 13.06 -8.26 11.00
CA LEU A 157 12.48 -8.63 12.29
C LEU A 157 10.95 -8.49 12.31
N LEU A 158 10.42 -7.42 11.70
CA LEU A 158 8.98 -7.23 11.54
C LEU A 158 8.34 -8.32 10.68
N THR A 159 8.96 -8.62 9.54
CA THR A 159 8.49 -9.66 8.62
C THR A 159 8.50 -11.03 9.30
N PHE A 160 9.56 -11.32 10.07
CA PHE A 160 9.66 -12.55 10.86
C PHE A 160 8.59 -12.62 11.97
N SER A 161 8.32 -11.52 12.66
CA SER A 161 7.30 -11.46 13.72
C SER A 161 5.90 -11.70 13.15
N VAL A 162 5.58 -11.11 12.00
CA VAL A 162 4.31 -11.37 11.29
C VAL A 162 4.20 -12.83 10.86
N TRP A 163 5.29 -13.42 10.37
CA TRP A 163 5.32 -14.83 10.00
C TRP A 163 5.07 -15.75 11.20
N LEU A 164 5.68 -15.49 12.36
CA LEU A 164 5.46 -16.25 13.58
C LEU A 164 3.99 -16.19 14.02
N LEU A 165 3.40 -14.99 14.09
CA LEU A 165 2.00 -14.80 14.46
C LEU A 165 1.04 -15.47 13.47
N SER A 166 1.42 -15.57 12.20
CA SER A 166 0.60 -16.26 11.19
C SER A 166 0.55 -17.78 11.36
N ARG A 167 1.51 -18.37 12.11
CA ARG A 167 1.55 -19.81 12.38
C ARG A 167 0.67 -20.24 13.54
N GLU A 168 0.41 -19.37 14.52
CA GLU A 168 -0.38 -19.70 15.71
C GLU A 168 -1.86 -19.97 15.41
N ASP A 169 -2.39 -19.43 14.30
CA ASP A 169 -3.77 -19.64 13.85
C ASP A 169 -4.00 -21.00 13.13
N ARG A 170 -2.98 -21.85 12.97
CA ARG A 170 -3.15 -23.18 12.35
C ARG A 170 -3.68 -24.20 13.37
N PRO A 171 -4.76 -24.94 13.09
CA PRO A 171 -5.17 -26.04 13.94
C PRO A 171 -4.01 -27.04 14.06
N ARG A 172 -3.65 -27.37 15.30
CA ARG A 172 -2.63 -28.39 15.57
C ARG A 172 -3.15 -29.75 15.06
N PRO A 173 -2.31 -30.55 14.40
CA PRO A 173 -2.68 -31.90 13.98
C PRO A 173 -3.01 -32.78 15.19
#